data_AF-C3MJT6-F1
#
_entry.id   AF-C3MJT6-F1
#
_cell.length_a   1.000
_cell.length_b   1.000
_cell.length_c   1.000
_cell.angle_alpha   90.00
_cell.angle_beta   90.00
_cell.angle_gamma   90.00
#
_symmetry.space_group_name_H-M   'P 1'
#
loop_
_entity.id
_entity.type
_entity.pdbx_description
1 polymer ?
#
loop_
_entity_poly.entity_id
_entity_poly.type
_entity_poly.pdbx_seq_one_letter_code
_entity_poly.pdbx_strand_id
1 'polypeptide(L)'
;MLFTINDVTWGIVLSLWVVIVVLYISKLISQIFGAYVSRKAIHMLGGGIVAVLSPYVFNSPLVPIVTSYLLMVYLIAIRVLRKEMRWFMDRENLGEVFFAFSFGTILLLMFLLDHNYWTNASLIYVAILPLIFMSFGDGITGIIRNFVYKRRVKGFWGSLGMLIFCTVVGYYLLNIPGLIAGIIATIAEVLPYIDDNISVPFLSFLVLYLFIKVF
;
A
#
# COMPACT_ATOMS: atom_id res chain seq x y z
N MET A 1 -17.25 -17.76 8.43
CA MET A 1 -16.86 -17.36 9.79
C MET A 1 -16.25 -15.97 9.71
N LEU A 2 -16.57 -15.08 10.66
CA LEU A 2 -16.05 -13.70 10.62
C LEU A 2 -14.60 -13.61 11.15
N PHE A 3 -14.23 -14.41 12.15
CA PHE A 3 -12.84 -14.49 12.65
C PHE A 3 -12.52 -15.90 13.15
N THR A 4 -11.31 -16.37 12.86
CA THR A 4 -10.73 -17.58 13.44
C THR A 4 -9.62 -17.22 14.43
N ILE A 5 -9.23 -18.17 15.29
CA ILE A 5 -8.07 -18.02 16.20
C ILE A 5 -6.79 -17.73 15.39
N ASN A 6 -6.66 -18.35 14.22
CA ASN A 6 -5.56 -18.11 13.30
C ASN A 6 -5.55 -16.64 12.82
N ASP A 7 -6.70 -16.07 12.46
CA ASP A 7 -6.78 -14.68 12.00
C ASP A 7 -6.40 -13.70 13.10
N VAL A 8 -6.85 -13.94 14.33
CA VAL A 8 -6.46 -13.12 15.49
C VAL A 8 -4.96 -13.21 15.74
N THR A 9 -4.39 -14.43 15.69
CA THR A 9 -2.97 -14.67 15.93
C THR A 9 -2.12 -13.94 14.89
N TRP A 10 -2.41 -14.11 13.59
CA TRP A 10 -1.69 -13.40 12.53
C TRP A 10 -1.92 -11.89 12.56
N GLY A 11 -3.11 -11.45 12.97
CA GLY A 11 -3.41 -10.04 13.19
C GLY A 11 -2.47 -9.41 14.22
N ILE A 12 -2.26 -10.09 15.34
CA ILE A 12 -1.31 -9.66 16.38
C ILE A 12 0.12 -9.68 15.84
N VAL A 13 0.55 -10.78 15.20
CA VAL A 13 1.92 -10.93 14.67
C VAL A 13 2.24 -9.83 13.66
N LEU A 14 1.37 -9.58 12.67
CA LEU A 14 1.59 -8.56 11.66
C LEU A 14 1.46 -7.14 12.21
N SER A 15 0.59 -6.91 13.21
CA SER A 15 0.52 -5.60 13.88
C SER A 15 1.80 -5.31 14.67
N LEU A 16 2.33 -6.29 15.39
CA LEU A 16 3.62 -6.18 16.08
C LEU A 16 4.76 -5.92 15.10
N TRP A 17 4.75 -6.61 13.95
CA TRP A 17 5.71 -6.33 12.87
C TRP A 17 5.63 -4.88 12.40
N VAL A 18 4.44 -4.36 12.10
CA VAL A 18 4.27 -2.96 11.70
C VAL A 18 4.75 -2.00 12.79
N VAL A 19 4.49 -2.29 14.06
CA VAL A 19 5.00 -1.48 15.19
C VAL A 19 6.54 -1.50 15.22
N ILE A 20 7.18 -2.66 15.03
CA ILE A 20 8.65 -2.76 14.97
C ILE A 20 9.20 -1.93 13.80
N VAL A 21 8.58 -2.04 12.62
CA VAL A 21 8.96 -1.27 11.43
C VAL A 21 8.86 0.23 11.70
N VAL A 22 7.73 0.69 12.25
CA VAL A 22 7.47 2.12 12.45
C VAL A 22 8.31 2.70 13.58
N LEU A 23 8.43 2.03 14.73
CA LEU A 23 9.09 2.62 15.91
C LEU A 23 10.61 2.42 15.93
N TYR A 24 11.12 1.37 15.29
CA TYR A 24 12.54 1.01 15.35
C TYR A 24 13.21 1.10 13.98
N ILE A 25 12.80 0.27 13.02
CA ILE A 25 13.51 0.16 11.73
C ILE A 25 13.49 1.48 10.97
N SER A 26 12.32 2.11 10.87
CA SER A 26 12.16 3.36 10.12
C SER A 26 12.93 4.53 10.76
N LYS A 27 13.10 4.52 12.09
CA LYS A 27 13.89 5.52 12.80
C LYS A 27 15.38 5.41 12.44
N LEU A 28 15.90 4.17 12.35
CA LEU A 28 17.27 3.91 11.88
C LEU A 28 17.44 4.38 10.42
N ILE A 29 16.49 4.04 9.54
CA ILE A 29 16.52 4.47 8.14
C ILE A 29 16.47 6.00 8.04
N SER A 30 15.66 6.66 8.87
CA SER A 30 15.55 8.13 8.86
C SER A 30 16.84 8.83 9.26
N GLN A 31 17.68 8.22 10.11
CA GLN A 31 18.96 8.81 10.50
C GLN A 31 19.97 8.80 9.34
N ILE A 32 19.84 7.85 8.41
CA ILE A 32 20.78 7.65 7.30
C ILE A 32 20.27 8.35 6.03
N PHE A 33 18.99 8.19 5.72
CA PHE A 33 18.39 8.58 4.44
C PHE A 33 17.29 9.65 4.56
N GLY A 34 17.01 10.12 5.77
CA GLY A 34 15.98 11.13 6.03
C GLY A 34 14.55 10.58 6.10
N ALA A 35 13.63 11.43 6.55
CA ALA A 35 12.25 11.04 6.83
C ALA A 35 11.47 10.60 5.58
N TYR A 36 11.78 11.17 4.42
CA TYR A 36 11.12 10.81 3.16
C TYR A 36 11.37 9.35 2.78
N VAL A 37 12.63 8.90 2.80
CA VAL A 37 12.97 7.49 2.51
C VAL A 37 12.47 6.57 3.61
N SER A 38 12.55 7.01 4.88
CA SER A 38 11.99 6.26 6.00
C SER A 38 10.50 5.95 5.83
N ARG A 39 9.70 6.92 5.38
CA ARG A 39 8.28 6.70 5.07
C ARG A 39 8.09 5.68 3.95
N LYS A 40 8.87 5.76 2.86
CA LYS A 40 8.79 4.79 1.76
C LYS A 40 9.21 3.38 2.22
N ALA A 41 10.14 3.28 3.17
CA ALA A 41 10.47 2.02 3.82
C ALA A 41 9.32 1.48 4.68
N ILE A 42 8.59 2.33 5.42
CA ILE A 42 7.37 1.92 6.15
C ILE A 42 6.30 1.40 5.18
N HIS A 43 6.10 2.06 4.04
CA HIS A 43 5.13 1.61 3.04
C HIS A 43 5.45 0.19 2.54
N MET A 44 6.71 -0.09 2.21
CA MET A 44 7.13 -1.41 1.72
C MET A 44 7.19 -2.47 2.82
N LEU A 45 7.92 -2.20 3.91
CA LEU A 45 8.16 -3.17 4.97
C LEU A 45 6.93 -3.37 5.85
N GLY A 46 6.16 -2.31 6.13
CA GLY A 46 4.92 -2.40 6.88
C GLY A 46 3.79 -2.85 5.97
N GLY A 47 3.26 -1.94 5.16
CA GLY A 47 2.08 -2.21 4.34
C GLY A 47 2.29 -3.25 3.25
N GLY A 48 3.43 -3.20 2.53
CA GLY A 48 3.71 -4.11 1.43
C GLY A 48 3.86 -5.56 1.86
N ILE A 49 4.63 -5.83 2.92
CA ILE A 49 4.73 -7.18 3.49
C ILE A 49 3.37 -7.67 3.99
N VAL A 50 2.59 -6.81 4.66
CA VAL A 50 1.22 -7.16 5.08
C VAL A 50 0.34 -7.50 3.88
N ALA A 51 0.38 -6.72 2.79
CA ALA A 51 -0.39 -7.00 1.57
C ALA A 51 0.00 -8.34 0.94
N VAL A 52 1.29 -8.63 0.86
CA VAL A 52 1.80 -9.89 0.27
C VAL A 52 1.42 -11.09 1.13
N LEU A 53 1.55 -11.00 2.46
CA LEU A 53 1.28 -12.13 3.34
C LEU A 53 -0.22 -12.37 3.59
N SER A 54 -1.05 -11.32 3.54
CA SER A 54 -2.46 -11.38 3.95
C SER A 54 -3.25 -12.53 3.28
N PRO A 55 -3.16 -12.76 1.95
CA PRO A 55 -3.87 -13.86 1.30
C PRO A 55 -3.49 -15.25 1.78
N TYR A 56 -2.30 -15.41 2.34
CA TYR A 56 -1.76 -16.72 2.74
C TYR A 56 -2.01 -17.03 4.22
N VAL A 57 -2.09 -15.99 5.06
CA VAL A 57 -2.15 -16.16 6.51
C VAL A 57 -3.55 -15.93 7.09
N PHE A 58 -4.39 -15.13 6.43
CA PHE A 58 -5.75 -14.84 6.88
C PHE A 58 -6.80 -15.63 6.10
N ASN A 59 -7.79 -16.15 6.81
CA ASN A 59 -8.95 -16.82 6.25
C ASN A 59 -9.99 -15.83 5.70
N SER A 60 -9.92 -14.55 6.09
CA SER A 60 -10.81 -13.49 5.62
C SER A 60 -10.10 -12.13 5.59
N PRO A 61 -10.58 -11.16 4.80
CA PRO A 61 -9.99 -9.82 4.75
C PRO A 61 -10.31 -8.96 5.97
N LEU A 62 -11.14 -9.44 6.91
CA LEU A 62 -11.71 -8.59 7.96
C LEU A 62 -10.66 -8.08 8.94
N VAL A 63 -9.67 -8.90 9.32
CA VAL A 63 -8.55 -8.46 10.17
C VAL A 63 -7.74 -7.34 9.49
N PRO A 64 -7.22 -7.50 8.26
CA PRO A 64 -6.49 -6.42 7.61
C PRO A 64 -7.36 -5.16 7.40
N ILE A 65 -8.64 -5.30 7.04
CA ILE A 65 -9.57 -4.14 6.94
C ILE A 65 -9.66 -3.37 8.27
N VAL A 66 -9.99 -4.06 9.35
CA VAL A 66 -10.20 -3.43 10.67
C VAL A 66 -8.91 -2.79 11.17
N THR A 67 -7.79 -3.51 11.08
CA THR A 67 -6.49 -2.99 11.53
C THR A 67 -6.01 -1.80 10.71
N SER A 68 -6.26 -1.75 9.40
CA SER A 68 -5.97 -0.58 8.57
C SER A 68 -6.74 0.67 9.03
N TYR A 69 -8.04 0.54 9.32
CA TYR A 69 -8.83 1.67 9.83
C TYR A 69 -8.45 2.07 11.25
N LEU A 70 -8.12 1.11 12.12
CA LEU A 70 -7.58 1.41 13.46
C LEU A 70 -6.26 2.18 13.36
N LEU A 71 -5.36 1.78 12.45
CA LEU A 71 -4.11 2.49 12.19
C LEU A 71 -4.38 3.89 11.64
N MET A 72 -5.33 4.04 10.70
CA MET A 72 -5.74 5.35 10.17
C MET A 72 -6.24 6.28 11.29
N VAL A 73 -7.14 5.80 12.16
CA VAL A 73 -7.65 6.56 13.30
C VAL A 73 -6.52 6.94 14.26
N TYR A 74 -5.61 6.01 14.55
CA TYR A 74 -4.43 6.27 15.37
C TYR A 74 -3.55 7.38 14.78
N LEU A 75 -3.25 7.33 13.48
CA LEU A 75 -2.44 8.34 12.79
C LEU A 75 -3.11 9.72 12.81
N ILE A 76 -4.42 9.77 12.59
CA ILE A 76 -5.21 11.00 12.72
C ILE A 76 -5.15 11.54 14.16
N ALA A 77 -5.33 10.68 15.17
CA ALA A 77 -5.26 11.07 16.57
C ALA A 77 -3.89 11.67 16.92
N ILE A 78 -2.80 11.06 16.47
CA ILE A 78 -1.44 11.59 16.66
C ILE A 78 -1.27 12.99 16.05
N ARG A 79 -1.85 13.25 14.87
CA ARG A 79 -1.83 14.57 14.23
C ARG A 79 -2.66 15.60 14.98
N VAL A 80 -3.88 15.25 15.38
CA VAL A 80 -4.75 16.15 16.17
C VAL A 80 -4.09 16.52 17.50
N LEU A 81 -3.39 15.57 18.12
CA LEU A 81 -2.63 15.77 19.36
C LEU A 81 -1.28 16.49 19.15
N ARG A 82 -0.89 16.81 17.91
CA ARG A 82 0.40 17.43 17.54
C ARG A 82 1.62 16.65 18.06
N LYS A 83 1.54 15.32 18.04
CA LYS A 83 2.59 14.40 18.48
C LYS A 83 3.26 13.70 17.29
N GLU A 84 3.40 14.40 16.17
CA GLU A 84 3.86 13.79 14.92
C GLU A 84 5.25 13.17 15.07
N MET A 85 5.37 11.94 14.58
CA MET A 85 6.61 11.17 14.56
C MET A 85 7.51 11.66 13.41
N ARG A 86 8.37 12.64 13.71
CA ARG A 86 9.17 13.38 12.72
C ARG A 86 10.08 12.55 11.82
N TRP A 87 10.36 11.29 12.18
CA TRP A 87 11.18 10.41 11.37
C TRP A 87 10.46 9.85 10.13
N PHE A 88 9.14 10.05 10.00
CA PHE A 88 8.42 9.71 8.77
C PHE A 88 7.18 10.57 8.46
N MET A 89 6.59 11.21 9.49
CA MET A 89 5.40 12.04 9.32
C MET A 89 5.78 13.44 8.85
N ASP A 90 5.25 13.81 7.69
CA ASP A 90 5.35 15.15 7.12
C ASP A 90 4.18 16.01 7.63
N ARG A 91 4.43 17.26 8.02
CA ARG A 91 3.39 18.17 8.52
C ARG A 91 2.44 18.62 7.42
N GLU A 92 2.94 18.75 6.19
CA GLU A 92 2.18 19.30 5.07
C GLU A 92 1.52 18.22 4.20
N ASN A 93 1.81 16.94 4.47
CA ASN A 93 1.29 15.82 3.68
C ASN A 93 0.73 14.74 4.59
N LEU A 94 -0.51 14.32 4.32
CA LEU A 94 -1.26 13.30 5.07
C LEU A 94 -1.11 11.89 4.49
N GLY A 95 -0.15 11.64 3.63
CA GLY A 95 -0.20 10.45 2.81
C GLY A 95 0.02 9.14 3.57
N GLU A 96 0.52 9.14 4.82
CA GLU A 96 0.46 7.95 5.67
C GLU A 96 -0.97 7.63 6.17
N VAL A 97 -1.80 8.65 6.37
CA VAL A 97 -3.24 8.48 6.64
C VAL A 97 -3.93 7.97 5.39
N PHE A 98 -3.64 8.56 4.23
CA PHE A 98 -4.21 8.11 2.95
C PHE A 98 -3.78 6.69 2.60
N PHE A 99 -2.54 6.29 2.90
CA PHE A 99 -2.08 4.92 2.73
C PHE A 99 -2.92 3.94 3.56
N ALA A 100 -3.09 4.20 4.86
CA ALA A 100 -3.89 3.35 5.74
C ALA A 100 -5.38 3.32 5.31
N PHE A 101 -5.92 4.47 4.91
CA PHE A 101 -7.26 4.59 4.36
C PHE A 101 -7.45 3.74 3.10
N SER A 102 -6.59 3.90 2.10
CA SER A 102 -6.67 3.18 0.82
C SER A 102 -6.52 1.68 1.01
N PHE A 103 -5.62 1.26 1.91
CA PHE A 103 -5.43 -0.15 2.25
C PHE A 103 -6.72 -0.80 2.75
N GLY A 104 -7.34 -0.23 3.80
CA GLY A 104 -8.59 -0.76 4.34
C GLY A 104 -9.74 -0.65 3.36
N THR A 105 -9.82 0.46 2.62
CA THR A 105 -10.94 0.77 1.72
C THR A 105 -10.97 -0.13 0.50
N ILE A 106 -9.84 -0.45 -0.12
CA ILE A 106 -9.84 -1.36 -1.28
C ILE A 106 -10.28 -2.76 -0.89
N LEU A 107 -9.76 -3.27 0.23
CA LEU A 107 -10.18 -4.59 0.74
C LEU A 107 -11.66 -4.61 1.11
N LEU A 108 -12.16 -3.52 1.71
CA LEU A 108 -13.58 -3.36 2.06
C LEU A 108 -14.46 -3.25 0.81
N LEU A 109 -14.09 -2.43 -0.18
CA LEU A 109 -14.85 -2.28 -1.41
C LEU A 109 -14.95 -3.62 -2.14
N MET A 110 -13.84 -4.35 -2.27
CA MET A 110 -13.89 -5.68 -2.89
C MET A 110 -14.78 -6.64 -2.10
N PHE A 111 -14.75 -6.59 -0.77
CA PHE A 111 -15.61 -7.41 0.08
C PHE A 111 -17.11 -7.08 -0.08
N LEU A 112 -17.46 -5.80 -0.27
CA LEU A 112 -18.84 -5.35 -0.50
C LEU A 112 -19.33 -5.70 -1.91
N LEU A 113 -18.45 -5.64 -2.91
CA LEU A 113 -18.77 -5.98 -4.31
C LEU A 113 -18.79 -7.49 -4.56
N ASP A 114 -18.01 -8.26 -3.80
CA ASP A 114 -17.93 -9.71 -3.89
C ASP A 114 -17.50 -10.33 -2.56
N HIS A 115 -18.47 -10.77 -1.77
CA HIS A 115 -18.21 -11.30 -0.42
C HIS A 115 -17.23 -12.48 -0.40
N ASN A 116 -17.16 -13.26 -1.49
CA ASN A 116 -16.39 -14.49 -1.56
C ASN A 116 -15.02 -14.29 -2.24
N TYR A 117 -14.65 -13.07 -2.64
CA TYR A 117 -13.42 -12.80 -3.38
C TYR A 117 -12.17 -13.38 -2.73
N TRP A 118 -12.13 -13.42 -1.39
CA TRP A 118 -11.01 -13.92 -0.60
C TRP A 118 -10.75 -15.42 -0.74
N THR A 119 -11.70 -16.17 -1.32
CA THR A 119 -11.54 -17.61 -1.59
C THR A 119 -11.16 -17.90 -3.04
N ASN A 120 -11.25 -16.88 -3.90
CA ASN A 120 -10.92 -17.00 -5.32
C ASN A 120 -9.55 -16.36 -5.58
N ALA A 121 -8.60 -17.17 -6.07
CA ALA A 121 -7.23 -16.74 -6.29
C ALA A 121 -7.14 -15.50 -7.19
N SER A 122 -7.87 -15.46 -8.30
CA SER A 122 -7.85 -14.31 -9.22
C SER A 122 -8.47 -13.07 -8.61
N LEU A 123 -9.59 -13.22 -7.88
CA LEU A 123 -10.31 -12.08 -7.29
C LEU A 123 -9.59 -11.50 -6.06
N ILE A 124 -8.83 -12.31 -5.30
CA ILE A 124 -7.91 -11.79 -4.26
C ILE A 124 -7.00 -10.72 -4.84
N TYR A 125 -6.38 -11.02 -5.99
CA TYR A 125 -5.38 -10.12 -6.57
C TYR A 125 -5.99 -8.88 -7.21
N VAL A 126 -7.29 -8.84 -7.49
CA VAL A 126 -7.99 -7.59 -7.86
C VAL A 126 -7.87 -6.54 -6.75
N ALA A 127 -7.91 -6.96 -5.48
CA ALA A 127 -7.76 -6.06 -4.33
C ALA A 127 -6.30 -5.93 -3.85
N ILE A 128 -5.53 -7.02 -3.86
CA ILE A 128 -4.16 -7.02 -3.31
C ILE A 128 -3.15 -6.36 -4.25
N LEU A 129 -3.26 -6.56 -5.56
CA LEU A 129 -2.28 -6.02 -6.51
C LEU A 129 -2.20 -4.48 -6.49
N PRO A 130 -3.33 -3.73 -6.44
CA PRO A 130 -3.30 -2.28 -6.22
C PRO A 130 -2.54 -1.84 -4.96
N LEU A 131 -2.69 -2.61 -3.87
CA LEU A 131 -1.99 -2.35 -2.61
C LEU A 131 -0.49 -2.62 -2.73
N ILE A 132 -0.09 -3.64 -3.48
CA ILE A 132 1.31 -3.91 -3.82
C ILE A 132 1.89 -2.77 -4.68
N PHE A 133 1.16 -2.25 -5.65
CA PHE A 133 1.60 -1.11 -6.46
C PHE A 133 1.77 0.17 -5.62
N MET A 134 0.83 0.45 -4.71
CA MET A 134 0.93 1.58 -3.78
C MET A 134 2.07 1.40 -2.76
N SER A 135 2.35 0.19 -2.28
CA SER A 135 3.35 -0.01 -1.23
C SER A 135 4.76 -0.12 -1.79
N PHE A 136 4.96 -0.97 -2.79
CA PHE A 136 6.27 -1.19 -3.41
C PHE A 136 6.53 -0.31 -4.61
N GLY A 137 5.57 -0.16 -5.53
CA GLY A 137 5.76 0.67 -6.72
C GLY A 137 6.10 2.12 -6.36
N ASP A 138 5.24 2.75 -5.56
CA ASP A 138 5.51 4.10 -5.04
C ASP A 138 6.76 4.16 -4.13
N GLY A 139 6.97 3.13 -3.29
CA GLY A 139 8.18 2.99 -2.48
C GLY A 139 9.47 3.05 -3.30
N ILE A 140 9.52 2.30 -4.40
CA ILE A 140 10.61 2.27 -5.38
C ILE A 140 10.80 3.64 -6.03
N THR A 141 9.71 4.32 -6.46
CA THR A 141 9.84 5.68 -7.00
C THR A 141 10.54 6.61 -6.00
N GLY A 142 10.12 6.56 -4.74
CA GLY A 142 10.62 7.44 -3.70
C GLY A 142 12.10 7.21 -3.42
N ILE A 143 12.54 5.95 -3.37
CA ILE A 143 13.94 5.58 -3.20
C ILE A 143 14.78 6.08 -4.38
N ILE A 144 14.39 5.74 -5.61
CA ILE A 144 15.14 6.14 -6.82
C ILE A 144 15.24 7.67 -6.90
N ARG A 145 14.14 8.39 -6.62
CA ARG A 145 14.13 9.86 -6.63
C ARG A 145 15.07 10.46 -5.60
N ASN A 146 15.12 9.89 -4.40
CA ASN A 146 16.02 10.35 -3.37
C ASN A 146 17.49 10.18 -3.78
N PHE A 147 17.85 9.05 -4.38
CA PHE A 147 19.21 8.79 -4.84
C PHE A 147 19.61 9.61 -6.07
N VAL A 148 18.73 9.70 -7.08
CA VAL A 148 19.04 10.33 -8.37
C VAL A 148 18.90 11.85 -8.31
N TYR A 149 17.81 12.35 -7.73
CA TYR A 149 17.48 13.78 -7.77
C TYR A 149 17.79 14.51 -6.46
N LYS A 150 17.91 13.79 -5.32
CA LYS A 150 18.14 14.36 -3.98
C LYS A 150 17.10 15.39 -3.52
N ARG A 151 15.94 15.42 -4.19
CA ARG A 151 14.79 16.30 -3.89
C ARG A 151 13.49 15.57 -4.22
N ARG A 152 12.40 15.98 -3.58
CA ARG A 152 11.06 15.42 -3.81
C ARG A 152 10.48 15.94 -5.13
N VAL A 153 10.86 15.30 -6.24
CA VAL A 153 10.34 15.62 -7.58
C VAL A 153 9.82 14.37 -8.27
N LYS A 154 8.73 14.52 -9.03
CA LYS A 154 8.26 13.47 -9.95
C LYS A 154 9.19 13.46 -11.16
N GLY A 155 10.22 12.62 -11.08
CA GLY A 155 11.23 12.48 -12.14
C GLY A 155 11.12 11.16 -12.88
N PHE A 156 11.56 11.19 -14.13
CA PHE A 156 11.54 10.07 -15.07
C PHE A 156 12.06 8.75 -14.48
N TRP A 157 13.22 8.78 -13.82
CA TRP A 157 13.85 7.56 -13.29
C TRP A 157 13.03 6.88 -12.21
N GLY A 158 12.34 7.67 -11.37
CA GLY A 158 11.43 7.11 -10.37
C GLY A 158 10.27 6.39 -11.02
N SER A 159 9.60 7.05 -11.96
CA SER A 159 8.43 6.49 -12.66
C SER A 159 8.80 5.30 -13.55
N LEU A 160 10.01 5.27 -14.15
CA LEU A 160 10.52 4.10 -14.85
C LEU A 160 10.70 2.90 -13.90
N GLY A 161 11.25 3.11 -12.71
CA GLY A 161 11.40 2.05 -11.71
C GLY A 161 10.05 1.46 -11.27
N MET A 162 9.06 2.31 -11.03
CA MET A 162 7.69 1.84 -10.76
C MET A 162 7.07 1.14 -11.95
N LEU A 163 7.26 1.64 -13.17
CA LEU A 163 6.73 1.00 -14.38
C LEU A 163 7.23 -0.44 -14.50
N ILE A 164 8.54 -0.63 -14.39
CA ILE A 164 9.16 -1.96 -14.47
C ILE A 164 8.60 -2.86 -13.37
N PHE A 165 8.58 -2.40 -12.13
CA PHE A 165 8.09 -3.20 -11.01
C PHE A 165 6.61 -3.57 -11.17
N CYS A 166 5.74 -2.58 -11.37
CA CYS A 166 4.29 -2.78 -11.43
C CYS A 166 3.87 -3.62 -12.64
N THR A 167 4.52 -3.44 -13.80
CA THR A 167 4.19 -4.25 -14.99
C THR A 167 4.65 -5.70 -14.84
N VAL A 168 5.84 -5.95 -14.28
CA VAL A 168 6.36 -7.30 -14.04
C VAL A 168 5.50 -8.04 -13.02
N VAL A 169 5.24 -7.43 -11.86
CA VAL A 169 4.43 -8.06 -10.81
C VAL A 169 2.98 -8.21 -11.26
N GLY A 170 2.43 -7.21 -11.95
CA GLY A 170 1.08 -7.27 -12.48
C GLY A 170 0.91 -8.39 -13.50
N TYR A 171 1.83 -8.51 -14.46
CA TYR A 171 1.81 -9.60 -15.44
C TYR A 171 1.94 -10.96 -14.78
N TYR A 172 2.83 -11.09 -13.80
CA TYR A 172 3.04 -12.36 -13.09
C TYR A 172 1.78 -12.84 -12.35
N LEU A 173 1.03 -11.94 -11.71
CA LEU A 173 -0.13 -12.31 -10.88
C LEU A 173 -1.44 -12.41 -11.67
N LEU A 174 -1.65 -11.53 -12.67
CA LEU A 174 -2.92 -11.40 -13.37
C LEU A 174 -2.78 -11.29 -14.90
N ASN A 175 -1.64 -11.68 -15.48
CA ASN A 175 -1.36 -11.62 -16.92
C ASN A 175 -1.63 -10.22 -17.51
N ILE A 176 -2.32 -10.15 -18.65
CA ILE A 176 -2.57 -8.91 -19.40
C ILE A 176 -3.34 -7.86 -18.55
N PRO A 177 -4.44 -8.20 -17.85
CA PRO A 177 -5.10 -7.27 -16.93
C PRO A 177 -4.17 -6.65 -15.89
N GLY A 178 -3.31 -7.47 -15.27
CA GLY A 178 -2.34 -6.99 -14.29
C GLY A 178 -1.27 -6.08 -14.87
N LEU A 179 -0.77 -6.40 -16.07
CA LEU A 179 0.17 -5.54 -16.80
C LEU A 179 -0.44 -4.16 -17.09
N ILE A 180 -1.66 -4.14 -17.62
CA ILE A 180 -2.38 -2.89 -17.92
C ILE A 180 -2.58 -2.08 -16.64
N ALA A 181 -3.01 -2.73 -15.55
CA ALA A 181 -3.15 -2.07 -14.26
C ALA A 181 -1.83 -1.48 -13.74
N GLY A 182 -0.69 -2.14 -13.98
CA GLY A 182 0.64 -1.62 -13.63
C GLY A 182 1.04 -0.37 -14.43
N ILE A 183 0.69 -0.31 -15.72
CA ILE A 183 0.87 0.89 -16.54
C ILE A 183 0.00 2.02 -16.00
N ILE A 184 -1.28 1.76 -15.74
CA ILE A 184 -2.23 2.76 -15.21
C ILE A 184 -1.78 3.25 -13.84
N ALA A 185 -1.30 2.38 -12.95
CA ALA A 185 -0.73 2.73 -11.66
C ALA A 185 0.44 3.73 -11.81
N THR A 186 1.32 3.51 -12.79
CA THR A 186 2.45 4.41 -13.05
C THR A 186 1.99 5.76 -13.60
N ILE A 187 1.00 5.77 -14.50
CA ILE A 187 0.40 7.01 -15.00
C ILE A 187 -0.24 7.79 -13.85
N ALA A 188 -1.00 7.11 -12.98
CA ALA A 188 -1.63 7.68 -11.80
C ALA A 188 -0.63 8.31 -10.83
N GLU A 189 0.55 7.69 -10.68
CA GLU A 189 1.64 8.24 -9.88
C GLU A 189 2.18 9.54 -10.48
N VAL A 190 2.32 9.64 -11.80
CA VAL A 190 2.87 10.84 -12.46
C VAL A 190 1.93 12.05 -12.33
N LEU A 191 0.62 11.84 -12.31
CA LEU A 191 -0.38 12.91 -12.25
C LEU A 191 -0.28 13.72 -10.92
N PRO A 192 -0.19 15.06 -10.96
CA PRO A 192 0.06 15.87 -9.75
C PRO A 192 -1.20 16.21 -8.94
N TYR A 193 -2.39 15.83 -9.41
CA TYR A 193 -3.66 16.34 -8.88
C TYR A 193 -4.11 15.69 -7.57
N ILE A 194 -3.76 14.41 -7.35
CA ILE A 194 -4.20 13.60 -6.22
C ILE A 194 -2.98 12.92 -5.59
N ASP A 195 -2.99 12.72 -4.28
CA ASP A 195 -1.94 12.01 -3.56
C ASP A 195 -1.76 10.58 -4.12
N ASP A 196 -0.50 10.15 -4.26
CA ASP A 196 -0.11 8.86 -4.85
C ASP A 196 -0.72 7.68 -4.07
N ASN A 197 -0.89 7.83 -2.75
CA ASN A 197 -1.51 6.82 -1.89
C ASN A 197 -3.02 6.70 -2.09
N ILE A 198 -3.64 7.54 -2.93
CA ILE A 198 -5.04 7.43 -3.35
C ILE A 198 -5.11 7.09 -4.84
N SER A 199 -4.46 7.88 -5.70
CA SER A 199 -4.62 7.73 -7.15
C SER A 199 -4.15 6.36 -7.65
N VAL A 200 -2.99 5.90 -7.21
CA VAL A 200 -2.38 4.63 -7.62
C VAL A 200 -3.28 3.43 -7.27
N PRO A 201 -3.64 3.21 -5.98
CA PRO A 201 -4.40 2.02 -5.61
C PRO A 201 -5.85 2.06 -6.15
N PHE A 202 -6.53 3.21 -6.15
CA PHE A 202 -7.93 3.25 -6.59
C PHE A 202 -8.09 3.11 -8.11
N LEU A 203 -7.23 3.74 -8.92
CA LEU A 203 -7.31 3.62 -10.38
C LEU A 203 -6.92 2.22 -10.85
N SER A 204 -5.87 1.63 -10.26
CA SER A 204 -5.49 0.25 -10.59
C SER A 204 -6.56 -0.76 -10.16
N PHE A 205 -7.18 -0.58 -8.98
CA PHE A 205 -8.32 -1.38 -8.54
C PHE A 205 -9.50 -1.29 -9.52
N LEU A 206 -9.88 -0.08 -9.92
CA LEU A 206 -10.99 0.14 -10.86
C LEU A 206 -10.75 -0.58 -12.18
N VAL A 207 -9.55 -0.47 -12.75
CA VAL A 207 -9.19 -1.14 -14.01
C VAL A 207 -9.25 -2.66 -13.85
N LEU A 208 -8.64 -3.22 -12.80
CA LEU A 208 -8.67 -4.67 -12.57
C LEU A 208 -10.08 -5.19 -12.37
N TYR A 209 -10.90 -4.48 -11.59
CA TYR A 209 -12.28 -4.85 -11.33
C TYR A 209 -13.10 -4.89 -12.62
N LEU A 210 -12.97 -3.87 -13.47
CA LEU A 210 -13.64 -3.83 -14.77
C LEU A 210 -13.16 -4.96 -15.69
N PHE A 211 -11.85 -5.18 -15.83
CA PHE A 211 -11.31 -6.17 -16.76
C PHE A 211 -11.59 -7.62 -16.38
N ILE A 212 -11.61 -7.96 -15.10
CA ILE A 212 -11.70 -9.36 -14.65
C ILE A 212 -13.13 -9.78 -14.34
N LYS A 213 -14.00 -8.83 -13.96
CA LYS A 213 -15.36 -9.14 -13.54
C LYS A 213 -16.42 -8.74 -14.55
N VAL A 214 -16.17 -7.73 -15.38
CA VAL A 214 -17.15 -7.25 -16.37
C VAL A 214 -16.92 -7.89 -17.75
N PHE A 215 -15.68 -8.23 -18.08
CA PHE A 215 -15.27 -8.89 -19.33
C PHE A 215 -14.73 -10.29 -19.05
#